data_AF-A0AA37RH37-F1
#
_entry.id   AF-A0AA37RH37-F1
#
_cell.length_a   1.000
_cell.length_b   1.000
_cell.length_c   1.000
_cell.angle_alpha   90.00
_cell.angle_beta   90.00
_cell.angle_gamma   90.00
#
_symmetry.space_group_name_H-M   'P 1'
#
loop_
_entity.id
_entity.type
_entity.pdbx_description
1 polymer ?
#
loop_
_entity_poly.entity_id
_entity_poly.type
_entity_poly.pdbx_seq_one_letter_code
_entity_poly.pdbx_strand_id
1 'polypeptide(L)'
;MTPTTRTPKVTRSATTESSTQAASRYQQLRSHLAELKLNAAAEALPAVLDQATAEGLSLTVALERLLAVEVDASTVRRLAGRLRFACLPTPATLDDFDVDAAAGIDRNLIDELGTCRYLESATNILLIGPPEAG
;
A
#
# COMPACT_ATOMS: atom_id res chain seq x y z
N MET A 1 -9.10 -19.56 60.73
CA MET A 1 -10.10 -19.58 59.64
C MET A 1 -10.09 -18.22 58.98
N THR A 2 -9.50 -18.10 57.80
CA THR A 2 -9.48 -16.89 56.97
C THR A 2 -9.86 -17.31 55.55
N PRO A 3 -10.93 -16.75 54.95
CA PRO A 3 -11.40 -17.20 53.66
C PRO A 3 -10.47 -16.70 52.55
N THR A 4 -10.03 -17.62 51.70
CA THR A 4 -9.27 -17.35 50.47
C THR A 4 -10.21 -16.80 49.40
N THR A 5 -9.88 -15.63 48.85
CA THR A 5 -10.58 -15.04 47.70
C THR A 5 -10.35 -15.93 46.47
N ARG A 6 -11.42 -16.57 46.00
CA ARG A 6 -11.47 -17.36 44.77
C ARG A 6 -11.68 -16.42 43.58
N THR A 7 -10.61 -16.13 42.85
CA THR A 7 -10.67 -15.42 41.56
C THR A 7 -11.47 -16.27 40.55
N PRO A 8 -12.53 -15.75 39.89
CA PRO A 8 -13.21 -16.50 38.85
C PRO A 8 -12.38 -16.49 37.57
N LYS A 9 -12.07 -17.69 37.07
CA LYS A 9 -11.46 -17.94 35.76
C LYS A 9 -12.48 -17.57 34.69
N VAL A 10 -12.24 -16.48 33.95
CA VAL A 10 -13.07 -16.08 32.81
C VAL A 10 -12.85 -17.11 31.69
N THR A 11 -13.76 -18.08 31.60
CA THR A 11 -13.86 -18.97 30.46
C THR A 11 -14.40 -18.16 29.28
N ARG A 12 -13.53 -17.70 28.37
CA ARG A 12 -13.96 -17.23 27.04
C ARG A 12 -14.46 -18.45 26.28
N SER A 13 -15.77 -18.67 26.31
CA SER A 13 -16.47 -19.56 25.38
C SER A 13 -16.20 -19.08 23.96
N ALA A 14 -15.44 -19.86 23.19
CA ALA A 14 -15.32 -19.67 21.75
C ALA A 14 -16.71 -19.93 21.13
N THR A 15 -17.37 -18.88 20.65
CA THR A 15 -18.61 -19.00 19.88
C THR A 15 -18.28 -19.61 18.52
N THR A 16 -18.43 -20.92 18.37
CA THR A 16 -18.35 -21.57 17.06
C THR A 16 -19.58 -21.18 16.26
N GLU A 17 -19.40 -20.35 15.23
CA GLU A 17 -20.49 -19.87 14.37
C GLU A 17 -21.03 -20.99 13.45
N SER A 18 -22.35 -21.04 13.26
CA SER A 18 -22.97 -21.93 12.27
C SER A 18 -22.55 -21.54 10.85
N SER A 19 -22.34 -22.50 9.95
CA SER A 19 -21.82 -22.26 8.58
C SER A 19 -22.61 -21.20 7.79
N THR A 20 -23.93 -21.16 7.91
CA THR A 20 -24.78 -20.14 7.28
C THR A 20 -24.52 -18.72 7.81
N GLN A 21 -24.24 -18.57 9.10
CA GLN A 21 -23.91 -17.28 9.71
C GLN A 21 -22.53 -16.80 9.26
N ALA A 22 -21.56 -17.70 9.16
CA ALA A 22 -20.23 -17.39 8.65
C ALA A 22 -20.27 -16.90 7.19
N ALA A 23 -21.03 -17.57 6.33
CA ALA A 23 -21.22 -17.14 4.93
C ALA A 23 -21.89 -15.75 4.84
N SER A 24 -22.89 -15.48 5.69
CA SER A 24 -23.53 -14.16 5.77
C SER A 24 -22.55 -13.08 6.23
N ARG A 25 -21.74 -13.34 7.27
CA ARG A 25 -20.70 -12.42 7.75
C ARG A 25 -19.64 -12.13 6.69
N TYR A 26 -19.20 -13.14 5.95
CA TYR A 26 -18.27 -12.96 4.84
C TYR A 26 -18.84 -11.99 3.79
N GLN A 27 -20.10 -12.17 3.42
CA GLN A 27 -20.74 -11.30 2.43
C GLN A 27 -20.92 -9.87 2.96
N GLN A 28 -21.27 -9.71 4.24
CA GLN A 28 -21.32 -8.40 4.90
C GLN A 28 -19.95 -7.72 4.90
N LEU A 29 -18.89 -8.44 5.26
CA LEU A 29 -17.52 -7.92 5.24
C LEU A 29 -17.14 -7.43 3.84
N ARG A 30 -17.38 -8.25 2.82
CA ARG A 30 -17.12 -7.87 1.43
C ARG A 30 -17.93 -6.64 1.00
N SER A 31 -19.19 -6.53 1.45
CA SER A 31 -20.02 -5.35 1.18
C SER A 31 -19.50 -4.08 1.85
N HIS A 32 -19.00 -4.18 3.09
CA HIS A 32 -18.40 -3.04 3.79
C HIS A 32 -17.12 -2.56 3.11
N LEU A 33 -16.28 -3.49 2.63
CA LEU A 33 -15.08 -3.13 1.87
C LEU A 33 -15.44 -2.38 0.58
N ALA A 34 -16.47 -2.82 -0.13
CA ALA A 34 -16.95 -2.13 -1.34
C ALA A 34 -17.53 -0.74 -1.04
N GLU A 35 -18.34 -0.59 0.02
CA GLU A 35 -18.89 0.71 0.45
C GLU A 35 -17.79 1.72 0.78
N LEU A 36 -16.71 1.26 1.42
CA LEU A 36 -15.53 2.06 1.73
C LEU A 36 -14.58 2.26 0.53
N LYS A 37 -14.95 1.76 -0.66
CA LYS A 37 -14.16 1.81 -1.91
C LYS A 37 -12.80 1.09 -1.81
N LEU A 38 -12.71 0.10 -0.91
CA LEU A 38 -11.53 -0.77 -0.73
C LEU A 38 -11.64 -1.98 -1.67
N ASN A 39 -11.72 -1.72 -2.97
CA ASN A 39 -12.07 -2.72 -3.97
C ASN A 39 -11.02 -3.83 -4.11
N ALA A 40 -9.73 -3.50 -4.05
CA ALA A 40 -8.67 -4.48 -4.16
C ALA A 40 -8.62 -5.38 -2.92
N ALA A 41 -8.86 -4.82 -1.72
CA ALA A 41 -9.07 -5.63 -0.53
C ALA A 41 -10.30 -6.56 -0.67
N ALA A 42 -11.42 -6.06 -1.20
CA ALA A 42 -12.63 -6.89 -1.39
C ALA A 42 -12.41 -8.06 -2.35
N GLU A 43 -11.57 -7.88 -3.36
CA GLU A 43 -11.16 -8.94 -4.31
C GLU A 43 -10.14 -9.91 -3.70
N ALA A 44 -9.20 -9.42 -2.90
CA ALA A 44 -8.17 -10.23 -2.24
C ALA A 44 -8.66 -10.99 -1.00
N LEU A 45 -9.81 -10.60 -0.44
CA LEU A 45 -10.36 -11.15 0.80
C LEU A 45 -10.38 -12.70 0.86
N PRO A 46 -10.88 -13.46 -0.14
CA PRO A 46 -10.89 -14.92 -0.08
C PRO A 46 -9.47 -15.49 0.08
N ALA A 47 -8.52 -15.02 -0.73
CA ALA A 47 -7.14 -15.51 -0.72
C ALA A 47 -6.44 -15.23 0.62
N VAL A 48 -6.67 -14.05 1.21
CA VAL A 48 -6.08 -13.68 2.50
C VAL A 48 -6.66 -14.51 3.64
N LEU A 49 -7.97 -14.83 3.61
CA LEU A 49 -8.59 -15.69 4.61
C LEU A 49 -8.10 -17.15 4.52
N ASP A 50 -7.95 -17.67 3.31
CA ASP A 50 -7.40 -19.01 3.09
C ASP A 50 -5.96 -19.10 3.59
N GLN A 51 -5.12 -18.10 3.29
CA GLN A 51 -3.75 -18.00 3.81
C GLN A 51 -3.72 -17.87 5.33
N ALA A 52 -4.56 -17.02 5.91
CA ALA A 52 -4.62 -16.85 7.36
C ALA A 52 -4.97 -18.16 8.08
N THR A 53 -5.84 -18.97 7.47
CA THR A 53 -6.20 -20.29 7.99
C THR A 53 -5.07 -21.29 7.83
N ALA A 54 -4.42 -21.33 6.65
CA ALA A 54 -3.34 -22.26 6.35
C ALA A 54 -2.07 -21.99 7.18
N GLU A 55 -1.71 -20.72 7.37
CA GLU A 55 -0.50 -20.29 8.10
C GLU A 55 -0.77 -20.04 9.59
N GLY A 56 -2.03 -20.12 10.04
CA GLY A 56 -2.40 -19.82 11.43
C GLY A 56 -2.11 -18.37 11.83
N LEU A 57 -2.31 -17.43 10.92
CA LEU A 57 -1.99 -16.02 11.14
C LEU A 57 -2.85 -15.44 12.26
N SER A 58 -2.27 -14.51 13.02
CA SER A 58 -3.06 -13.68 13.93
C SER A 58 -4.01 -12.79 13.12
N LEU A 59 -5.15 -12.43 13.73
CA LEU A 59 -6.13 -11.55 13.10
C LEU A 59 -5.51 -10.22 12.65
N THR A 60 -4.61 -9.66 13.45
CA THR A 60 -3.92 -8.40 13.13
C THR A 60 -3.08 -8.54 11.87
N VAL A 61 -2.35 -9.65 11.71
CA VAL A 61 -1.53 -9.90 10.51
C VAL A 61 -2.41 -10.12 9.28
N ALA A 62 -3.50 -10.87 9.41
CA ALA A 62 -4.43 -11.07 8.30
C ALA A 62 -5.09 -9.76 7.82
N LEU A 63 -5.52 -8.91 8.75
CA LEU A 63 -6.09 -7.60 8.43
C LEU A 63 -5.06 -6.65 7.83
N GLU A 64 -3.83 -6.64 8.35
CA GLU A 64 -2.74 -5.83 7.80
C GLU A 64 -2.44 -6.24 6.35
N ARG A 65 -2.25 -7.55 6.08
CA ARG A 65 -2.04 -8.05 4.71
C ARG A 65 -3.18 -7.68 3.77
N LEU A 66 -4.43 -7.80 4.23
CA LEU A 66 -5.61 -7.44 3.43
C LEU A 66 -5.60 -5.94 3.07
N LEU A 67 -5.31 -5.07 4.03
CA LEU A 67 -5.30 -3.63 3.82
C LEU A 67 -4.06 -3.16 3.05
N ALA A 68 -2.92 -3.84 3.19
CA ALA A 68 -1.72 -3.56 2.40
C ALA A 68 -1.98 -3.69 0.89
N VAL A 69 -2.72 -4.72 0.46
CA VAL A 69 -3.15 -4.88 -0.94
C VAL A 69 -3.91 -3.65 -1.44
N GLU A 70 -4.81 -3.09 -0.62
CA GLU A 70 -5.56 -1.90 -0.99
C GLU A 70 -4.69 -0.64 -1.01
N VAL A 71 -3.77 -0.51 -0.06
CA VAL A 71 -2.81 0.60 -0.03
C VAL A 71 -1.98 0.60 -1.31
N ASP A 72 -1.42 -0.54 -1.71
CA ASP A 72 -0.64 -0.68 -2.94
C ASP A 72 -1.48 -0.38 -4.20
N ALA A 73 -2.71 -0.90 -4.28
CA ALA A 73 -3.61 -0.55 -5.37
C ALA A 73 -3.96 0.95 -5.38
N SER A 74 -4.06 1.59 -4.21
CA SER A 74 -4.33 3.03 -4.08
C SER A 74 -3.14 3.86 -4.51
N THR A 75 -1.91 3.48 -4.16
CA THR A 75 -0.68 4.20 -4.55
C THR A 75 -0.51 4.16 -6.07
N VAL A 76 -0.72 3.00 -6.71
CA VAL A 76 -0.68 2.85 -8.17
C VAL A 76 -1.74 3.72 -8.86
N ARG A 77 -3.00 3.66 -8.39
CA ARG A 77 -4.09 4.50 -8.95
C ARG A 77 -3.81 5.99 -8.81
N ARG A 78 -3.29 6.42 -7.65
CA ARG A 78 -2.91 7.83 -7.41
C ARG A 78 -1.78 8.26 -8.32
N LEU A 79 -0.76 7.43 -8.51
CA LEU A 79 0.35 7.70 -9.42
C LEU A 79 -0.13 7.82 -10.86
N ALA A 80 -0.93 6.86 -11.34
CA ALA A 80 -1.52 6.90 -12.68
C ALA A 80 -2.36 8.17 -12.89
N GLY A 81 -3.14 8.58 -11.89
CA GLY A 81 -3.88 9.83 -11.90
C GLY A 81 -2.96 11.06 -12.04
N ARG A 82 -1.91 11.14 -11.22
CA ARG A 82 -0.93 12.24 -11.28
C ARG A 82 -0.25 12.32 -12.66
N LEU A 83 0.20 11.19 -13.19
CA LEU A 83 0.83 11.13 -14.52
C LEU A 83 -0.13 11.57 -15.63
N ARG A 84 -1.40 11.17 -15.57
CA ARG A 84 -2.42 11.63 -16.51
C ARG A 84 -2.61 13.15 -16.48
N PHE A 85 -2.52 13.77 -15.31
CA PHE A 85 -2.67 15.22 -15.14
C PHE A 85 -1.37 16.02 -15.32
N ALA A 86 -0.22 15.35 -15.40
CA ALA A 86 1.08 16.00 -15.57
C ALA A 86 1.30 16.59 -16.98
N CYS A 87 0.45 16.22 -17.95
CA CYS A 87 0.52 16.70 -19.35
C CYS A 87 1.92 16.58 -19.97
N LEU A 88 2.70 15.60 -19.54
CA LEU A 88 4.03 15.33 -20.10
C LEU A 88 3.86 14.76 -21.53
N PRO A 89 4.65 15.24 -22.50
CA PRO A 89 4.51 14.84 -23.90
C PRO A 89 4.82 13.35 -24.12
N THR A 90 5.69 12.76 -23.30
CA THR A 90 6.01 11.33 -23.34
C THR A 90 6.33 10.86 -21.92
N PRO A 91 5.93 9.64 -21.51
CA PRO A 91 6.42 9.03 -20.28
C PRO A 91 7.94 8.91 -20.38
N ALA A 92 8.66 9.60 -19.51
CA ALA A 92 10.11 9.54 -19.42
C ALA A 92 10.50 9.25 -17.97
N THR A 93 11.44 8.34 -17.80
CA THR A 93 12.08 8.05 -16.52
C THR A 93 13.54 8.49 -16.55
N LEU A 94 14.15 8.64 -15.38
CA LEU A 94 15.60 8.91 -15.31
C LEU A 94 16.43 7.76 -15.91
N ASP A 95 15.91 6.53 -15.92
CA ASP A 95 16.57 5.38 -16.53
C ASP A 95 16.60 5.48 -18.08
N ASP A 96 15.65 6.21 -18.66
CA ASP A 96 15.60 6.48 -20.11
C ASP A 96 16.57 7.61 -20.52
N PHE A 97 17.18 8.32 -19.56
CA PHE A 97 18.03 9.47 -19.82
C PHE A 97 19.46 9.05 -20.16
N ASP A 98 19.88 9.29 -21.40
CA ASP A 98 21.25 9.08 -21.86
C ASP A 98 22.17 10.23 -21.42
N VAL A 99 22.79 10.06 -20.24
CA VAL A 99 23.75 11.02 -19.67
C VAL A 99 24.99 11.17 -20.56
N ASP A 100 25.38 10.12 -21.28
CA ASP A 100 26.61 10.14 -22.11
C ASP A 100 26.39 10.96 -23.39
N ALA A 101 25.16 11.00 -23.91
CA ALA A 101 24.78 11.85 -25.04
C ALA A 101 24.67 13.35 -24.66
N ALA A 102 24.45 13.66 -23.38
CA ALA A 102 24.25 15.02 -22.91
C ALA A 102 25.57 15.68 -22.49
N ALA A 103 26.13 16.52 -23.38
CA ALA A 103 27.40 17.20 -23.12
C ALA A 103 27.33 18.12 -21.89
N GLY A 104 28.21 17.86 -20.89
CA GLY A 104 28.37 18.72 -19.71
C GLY A 104 27.49 18.36 -18.51
N ILE A 105 26.76 17.24 -18.54
CA ILE A 105 25.99 16.75 -17.40
C ILE A 105 26.84 15.80 -16.54
N ASP A 106 26.90 16.05 -15.23
CA ASP A 106 27.55 15.16 -14.27
C ASP A 106 26.58 14.03 -13.86
N ARG A 107 26.95 12.78 -14.15
CA ARG A 107 26.17 11.59 -13.79
C ARG A 107 25.92 11.50 -12.29
N ASN A 108 26.91 11.86 -11.45
CA ASN A 108 26.75 11.82 -10.00
C ASN A 108 25.71 12.82 -9.52
N LEU A 109 25.62 13.98 -10.18
CA LEU A 109 24.60 14.98 -9.87
C LEU A 109 23.21 14.46 -10.24
N ILE A 110 23.04 13.84 -11.42
CA ILE A 110 21.75 13.24 -11.82
C ILE A 110 21.33 12.15 -10.82
N ASP A 111 22.26 11.26 -10.44
CA ASP A 111 22.01 10.19 -9.47
C ASP A 111 21.62 10.78 -8.09
N GLU A 112 22.29 11.86 -7.65
CA GLU A 112 21.92 12.58 -6.42
C GLU A 112 20.52 13.19 -6.52
N LEU A 113 20.20 13.88 -7.62
CA LEU A 113 18.88 14.48 -7.83
C LEU A 113 17.77 13.40 -7.89
N GLY A 114 18.07 12.23 -8.47
CA GLY A 114 17.16 11.08 -8.50
C GLY A 114 16.74 10.59 -7.12
N THR A 115 17.55 10.82 -6.08
CA THR A 115 17.18 10.49 -4.69
C THR A 115 16.08 11.38 -4.11
N CYS A 116 15.74 12.49 -4.78
CA CYS A 116 14.77 13.49 -4.33
C CYS A 116 15.06 14.15 -2.96
N ARG A 117 16.26 13.97 -2.37
CA ARG A 117 16.62 14.56 -1.06
C ARG A 117 16.49 16.08 -0.99
N TYR A 118 16.67 16.77 -2.11
CA TYR A 118 16.50 18.23 -2.19
C TYR A 118 15.08 18.70 -1.81
N LEU A 119 14.08 17.83 -1.86
CA LEU A 119 12.72 18.12 -1.40
C LEU A 119 12.67 18.28 0.13
N GLU A 120 13.47 17.53 0.88
CA GLU A 120 13.51 17.58 2.35
C GLU A 120 14.05 18.92 2.85
N SER A 121 15.04 19.47 2.13
CA SER A 121 15.66 20.76 2.44
C SER A 121 15.01 21.94 1.71
N ALA A 122 13.92 21.72 0.96
CA ALA A 122 13.29 22.71 0.10
C ALA A 122 14.30 23.45 -0.82
N THR A 123 15.31 22.71 -1.28
CA THR A 123 16.36 23.26 -2.15
C THR A 123 15.85 23.32 -3.58
N ASN A 124 15.93 24.51 -4.19
CA ASN A 124 15.47 24.73 -5.55
C ASN A 124 16.48 24.19 -6.55
N ILE A 125 15.99 23.52 -7.60
CA ILE A 125 16.78 23.08 -8.74
C ILE A 125 16.43 23.95 -9.93
N LEU A 126 17.46 24.45 -10.63
CA LEU A 126 17.31 25.19 -11.87
C LEU A 126 18.02 24.43 -12.98
N LEU A 127 17.25 23.96 -13.95
CA LEU A 127 17.76 23.29 -15.16
C LEU A 127 17.94 24.37 -16.24
N ILE A 128 19.18 24.58 -16.69
CA ILE A 128 19.52 25.58 -17.72
C ILE A 128 20.15 24.85 -18.90
N GLY A 129 19.54 24.96 -20.08
CA GLY A 129 20.06 24.39 -21.31
C GLY A 129 19.38 24.96 -22.55
N PRO A 130 19.97 24.77 -23.75
CA PRO A 130 19.30 25.10 -25.01
C PRO A 130 17.99 24.28 -25.16
N PRO A 131 16.99 24.80 -25.89
CA PRO A 131 15.63 24.21 -25.92
C PRO A 131 15.56 22.80 -26.52
N GLU A 132 16.64 22.34 -27.16
CA GLU A 132 16.79 21.01 -27.76
C GLU A 132 17.47 19.97 -26.83
N ALA A 133 17.88 20.38 -25.61
CA ALA A 133 18.56 19.53 -24.64
C ALA A 133 17.63 18.92 -23.56
N GLY A 134 16.31 18.94 -23.77
CA GLY A 134 15.31 18.45 -22.81
C GLY A 134 14.12 17.76 -23.45
#